data_AF-A0A4R6FIC0-F1
#
_entry.id   AF-A0A4R6FIC0-F1
#
_cell.length_a   1.000
_cell.length_b   1.000
_cell.length_c   1.000
_cell.angle_alpha   90.00
_cell.angle_beta   90.00
_cell.angle_gamma   90.00
#
_symmetry.space_group_name_H-M   'P 1'
#
loop_
_entity.id
_entity.type
_entity.pdbx_description
1 polymer ?
#
loop_
_entity_poly.entity_id
_entity_poly.type
_entity_poly.pdbx_seq_one_letter_code
_entity_poly.pdbx_strand_id
1 'polypeptide(L)'
;MRIEGLPLPIQTVLNALSKPDASFRLPGGAAPRMDVAATPPPAPSLQAATSVQVMIAAAALNETPQQIRKREAKRVDRGVSLLERLHQASLGGPPEPQVLEELAQWAEEFSLPDSPQLQSLARDVELRVKVELARHERFV
;
A
#
# COMPACT_ATOMS: atom_id res chain seq x y z
N MET A 1 -42.82 -4.10 -7.76
CA MET A 1 -42.88 -3.61 -6.36
C MET A 1 -41.78 -2.57 -6.19
N ARG A 2 -42.15 -1.32 -5.87
CA ARG A 2 -41.21 -0.24 -5.51
C ARG A 2 -41.10 -0.21 -3.99
N ILE A 3 -39.89 -0.11 -3.45
CA ILE A 3 -39.68 0.05 -2.01
C ILE A 3 -39.27 1.50 -1.80
N GLU A 4 -40.18 2.30 -1.30
CA GLU A 4 -39.94 3.67 -0.86
C GLU A 4 -39.46 3.68 0.60
N GLY A 5 -38.45 4.51 0.88
CA GLY A 5 -38.40 5.36 2.07
C GLY A 5 -37.95 4.76 3.40
N LEU A 6 -36.73 5.14 3.82
CA LEU A 6 -36.45 5.39 5.23
C LEU A 6 -35.51 6.60 5.37
N PRO A 7 -36.01 7.83 5.56
CA PRO A 7 -35.15 8.98 5.86
C PRO A 7 -34.88 9.01 7.37
N LEU A 8 -33.71 8.53 7.79
CA LEU A 8 -33.24 8.78 9.16
C LEU A 8 -32.76 10.24 9.25
N PRO A 9 -33.27 11.04 10.19
CA PRO A 9 -32.88 12.45 10.32
C PRO A 9 -31.44 12.55 10.85
N ILE A 10 -30.56 13.12 10.00
CA ILE A 10 -29.12 13.39 10.25
C ILE A 10 -28.88 14.15 11.57
N GLN A 11 -29.88 14.89 12.07
CA GLN A 11 -29.80 15.66 13.30
C GLN A 11 -29.59 14.80 14.57
N THR A 12 -29.97 13.52 14.55
CA THR A 12 -29.83 12.64 15.73
C THR A 12 -28.37 12.20 15.96
N VAL A 13 -27.56 12.14 14.91
CA VAL A 13 -26.14 11.75 15.00
C VAL A 13 -25.26 12.89 15.52
N LEU A 14 -25.61 14.14 15.22
CA LEU A 14 -24.82 15.32 15.61
C LEU A 14 -24.85 15.63 17.12
N ASN A 15 -25.93 15.25 17.84
CA ASN A 15 -26.02 15.45 19.29
C ASN A 15 -25.21 14.44 20.11
N ALA A 16 -24.72 13.35 19.51
CA ALA A 16 -23.88 12.36 20.21
C ALA A 16 -22.39 12.77 20.31
N LEU A 17 -21.98 13.84 19.62
CA LEU A 17 -20.59 14.30 19.56
C LEU A 17 -20.27 15.48 20.47
N SER A 18 -21.23 15.94 21.29
CA SER A 18 -21.01 17.09 22.17
C SER A 18 -20.80 16.68 23.64
N LYS A 19 -19.51 16.74 24.03
CA LYS A 19 -18.96 17.26 25.31
C LYS A 19 -18.64 16.25 26.45
N PRO A 20 -17.76 16.61 27.43
CA PRO A 20 -16.30 16.37 27.42
C PRO A 20 -15.80 15.72 28.76
N ASP A 21 -14.50 15.88 29.08
CA ASP A 21 -13.78 15.66 30.35
C ASP A 21 -13.01 14.34 30.55
N ALA A 22 -11.68 14.45 30.63
CA ALA A 22 -10.96 14.36 31.91
C ALA A 22 -9.45 14.59 31.69
N SER A 23 -8.96 15.69 32.24
CA SER A 23 -7.53 15.98 32.40
C SER A 23 -6.92 15.04 33.44
N PHE A 24 -5.86 14.32 33.11
CA PHE A 24 -5.07 13.58 34.09
C PHE A 24 -3.68 14.22 34.25
N ARG A 25 -3.41 14.77 35.44
CA ARG A 25 -2.08 15.23 35.89
C ARG A 25 -1.62 14.31 37.03
N LEU A 26 -0.35 13.89 36.98
CA LEU A 26 0.37 13.25 38.09
C LEU A 26 1.36 14.25 38.74
N PRO A 27 1.53 14.23 40.07
CA PRO A 27 2.46 15.11 40.79
C PRO A 27 3.83 14.46 41.01
N GLY A 28 4.89 15.28 40.89
CA GLY A 28 6.10 15.32 41.73
C GLY A 28 7.00 14.08 41.87
N GLY A 29 8.30 14.25 41.58
CA GLY A 29 9.32 13.30 42.05
C GLY A 29 10.74 13.54 41.51
N ALA A 30 11.50 14.40 42.19
CA ALA A 30 12.95 14.41 42.40
C ALA A 30 13.93 13.99 41.25
N ALA A 31 14.76 14.97 40.84
CA ALA A 31 16.09 14.70 40.27
C ALA A 31 17.05 14.18 41.36
N PRO A 32 18.06 13.36 40.98
CA PRO A 32 19.42 13.85 41.19
C PRO A 32 20.46 13.42 40.14
N ARG A 33 21.41 14.35 39.95
CA ARG A 33 22.87 14.23 39.67
C ARG A 33 23.39 13.42 38.47
N MET A 34 24.14 14.17 37.65
CA MET A 34 25.20 13.67 36.76
C MET A 34 26.32 13.00 37.55
N ASP A 35 26.81 11.87 37.05
CA ASP A 35 28.18 11.41 37.25
C ASP A 35 28.78 10.90 35.92
N VAL A 36 30.10 10.86 35.89
CA VAL A 36 30.99 11.08 34.74
C VAL A 36 31.26 9.83 33.89
N ALA A 37 31.42 10.10 32.58
CA ALA A 37 32.09 9.41 31.48
C ALA A 37 32.65 7.98 31.64
N ALA A 38 32.29 7.12 30.67
CA ALA A 38 33.18 6.11 30.08
C ALA A 38 32.89 5.98 28.56
N THR A 39 33.94 6.08 27.74
CA THR A 39 33.93 6.08 26.27
C THR A 39 33.77 4.66 25.69
N PRO A 40 33.05 4.48 24.57
CA PRO A 40 33.48 3.55 23.50
C PRO A 40 33.51 4.20 22.09
N PRO A 41 34.16 3.57 21.10
CA PRO A 41 34.54 4.18 19.80
C PRO A 41 33.35 4.55 18.91
N PRO A 42 33.54 5.42 17.89
CA PRO A 42 32.48 5.80 16.96
C PRO A 42 32.08 4.60 16.10
N ALA A 43 30.95 3.98 16.42
CA ALA A 43 30.27 3.05 15.52
C ALA A 43 29.66 3.85 14.34
N PRO A 44 29.69 3.32 13.10
CA PRO A 44 29.00 3.92 11.99
C PRO A 44 27.49 4.00 12.30
N SER A 45 26.89 5.11 11.88
CA SER A 45 25.58 5.63 12.28
C SER A 45 24.39 4.75 11.89
N LEU A 46 24.14 3.68 12.66
CA LEU A 46 22.86 2.94 12.68
C LEU A 46 21.65 3.86 12.96
N GLN A 47 21.87 5.00 13.62
CA GLN A 47 20.83 6.01 13.89
C GLN A 47 20.29 6.67 12.60
N ALA A 48 21.13 6.88 11.58
CA ALA A 48 20.71 7.51 10.33
C ALA A 48 19.79 6.60 9.51
N ALA A 49 20.12 5.30 9.42
CA ALA A 49 19.29 4.29 8.75
C ALA A 49 17.91 4.13 9.43
N THR A 50 17.88 4.17 10.76
CA THR A 50 16.64 4.13 11.54
C THR A 50 15.77 5.37 11.27
N SER A 51 16.38 6.54 11.10
CA SER A 51 15.65 7.81 10.91
C SER A 51 14.93 7.90 9.56
N VAL A 52 15.54 7.41 8.47
CA VAL A 52 14.90 7.37 7.14
C VAL A 52 13.76 6.37 7.11
N GLN A 53 13.95 5.19 7.72
CA GLN A 53 12.88 4.18 7.82
C GLN A 53 11.70 4.70 8.64
N VAL A 54 11.95 5.43 9.73
CA VAL A 54 10.90 6.09 10.52
C VAL A 54 10.19 7.18 9.71
N MET A 55 10.91 7.97 8.90
CA MET A 55 10.27 8.95 8.01
C MET A 55 9.40 8.30 6.93
N ILE A 56 9.85 7.19 6.34
CA ILE A 56 9.06 6.43 5.35
C ILE A 56 7.80 5.85 6.01
N ALA A 57 7.92 5.29 7.21
CA ALA A 57 6.77 4.80 7.97
C ALA A 57 5.78 5.93 8.33
N ALA A 58 6.28 7.08 8.79
CA ALA A 58 5.45 8.25 9.09
C ALA A 58 4.78 8.83 7.83
N ALA A 59 5.44 8.77 6.68
CA ALA A 59 4.86 9.17 5.40
C ALA A 59 3.74 8.20 4.95
N ALA A 60 3.95 6.89 5.12
CA ALA A 60 2.94 5.87 4.83
C ALA A 60 1.68 6.04 5.69
N LEU A 61 1.83 6.44 6.95
CA LEU A 61 0.71 6.76 7.85
C LEU A 61 -0.06 8.03 7.45
N ASN A 62 0.56 8.91 6.66
CA ASN A 62 -0.01 10.18 6.21
C ASN A 62 -0.48 10.15 4.74
N GLU A 63 -0.55 8.97 4.11
CA GLU A 63 -1.04 8.88 2.74
C GLU A 63 -2.52 9.26 2.64
N THR A 64 -2.82 10.17 1.71
CA THR A 64 -4.19 10.51 1.39
C THR A 64 -4.86 9.36 0.63
N PRO A 65 -6.19 9.17 0.75
CA PRO A 65 -6.93 8.17 -0.03
C PRO A 65 -6.77 8.32 -1.54
N GLN A 66 -6.42 9.52 -2.03
CA GLN A 66 -6.13 9.75 -3.45
C GLN A 66 -4.76 9.20 -3.86
N GLN A 67 -3.74 9.30 -3.00
CA GLN A 67 -2.41 8.74 -3.26
C GLN A 67 -2.44 7.20 -3.26
N ILE A 68 -3.18 6.59 -2.33
CA ILE A 68 -3.38 5.13 -2.28
C ILE A 68 -4.00 4.66 -3.60
N ARG A 69 -5.12 5.25 -4.02
CA ARG A 69 -5.78 4.90 -5.29
C ARG A 69 -4.89 5.08 -6.51
N LYS A 70 -4.07 6.15 -6.55
CA LYS A 70 -3.10 6.36 -7.63
C LYS A 70 -2.02 5.27 -7.66
N ARG A 71 -1.51 4.86 -6.49
CA ARG A 71 -0.53 3.77 -6.39
C ARG A 71 -1.14 2.44 -6.84
N GLU A 72 -2.35 2.13 -6.39
CA GLU A 72 -3.07 0.93 -6.82
C GLU A 72 -3.29 0.91 -8.33
N ALA A 73 -3.76 2.03 -8.91
CA ALA A 73 -3.94 2.16 -10.35
C ALA A 73 -2.65 1.91 -11.12
N LYS A 74 -1.51 2.47 -10.65
CA LYS A 74 -0.19 2.23 -11.26
C LYS A 74 0.22 0.76 -11.24
N ARG A 75 -0.13 -0.01 -10.20
CA ARG A 75 0.18 -1.45 -10.17
C ARG A 75 -0.59 -2.21 -11.23
N VAL A 76 -1.88 -1.91 -11.41
CA VAL A 76 -2.71 -2.51 -12.47
C VAL A 76 -2.19 -2.11 -13.86
N ASP A 77 -1.88 -0.83 -14.05
CA ASP A 77 -1.35 -0.29 -15.31
C ASP A 77 0.00 -0.93 -15.71
N ARG A 78 0.86 -1.23 -14.73
CA ARG A 78 2.09 -1.99 -14.97
C ARG A 78 1.79 -3.38 -15.55
N GLY A 79 0.79 -4.08 -15.04
CA GLY A 79 0.37 -5.39 -15.54
C GLY A 79 -0.14 -5.31 -16.99
N VAL A 80 -0.94 -4.29 -17.30
CA VAL A 80 -1.40 -4.02 -18.68
C VAL A 80 -0.23 -3.74 -19.62
N SER A 81 0.70 -2.88 -19.20
CA SER A 81 1.89 -2.53 -20.01
C SER A 81 2.79 -3.75 -20.26
N LEU A 82 2.90 -4.64 -19.28
CA LEU A 82 3.60 -5.91 -19.38
C LEU A 82 2.96 -6.84 -20.42
N LEU A 83 1.63 -6.98 -20.38
CA LEU A 83 0.87 -7.75 -21.37
C LEU A 83 1.01 -7.18 -22.78
N GLU A 84 0.98 -5.85 -22.93
CA GLU A 84 1.16 -5.21 -24.24
C GLU A 84 2.56 -5.49 -24.81
N ARG A 85 3.61 -5.37 -23.99
CA ARG A 85 4.98 -5.72 -24.42
C ARG A 85 5.10 -7.18 -24.83
N LEU A 86 4.47 -8.08 -24.07
CA LEU A 86 4.43 -9.50 -24.42
C LEU A 86 3.72 -9.72 -25.76
N HIS A 87 2.58 -9.06 -25.98
CA HIS A 87 1.83 -9.14 -27.23
C HIS A 87 2.68 -8.65 -28.41
N GLN A 88 3.30 -7.47 -28.30
CA GLN A 88 4.15 -6.93 -29.36
C GLN A 88 5.33 -7.84 -29.67
N ALA A 89 5.98 -8.42 -28.65
CA ALA A 89 7.06 -9.39 -28.84
C ALA A 89 6.58 -10.65 -29.59
N SER A 90 5.37 -11.13 -29.29
CA SER A 90 4.79 -12.31 -29.93
C SER A 90 4.52 -12.15 -31.44
N LEU A 91 4.35 -10.91 -31.92
CA LEU A 91 4.17 -10.63 -33.35
C LEU A 91 5.46 -10.86 -34.16
N GLY A 92 6.63 -10.76 -33.51
CA GLY A 92 7.95 -10.92 -34.13
C GLY A 92 8.56 -12.31 -33.99
N GLY A 93 7.94 -13.21 -33.24
CA GLY A 93 8.48 -14.53 -32.92
C GLY A 93 8.26 -14.91 -31.45
N PRO A 94 9.03 -15.87 -30.90
CA PRO A 94 8.91 -16.23 -29.49
C PRO A 94 9.22 -15.01 -28.60
N PRO A 95 8.43 -14.78 -27.53
CA PRO A 95 8.62 -13.63 -26.66
C PRO A 95 9.95 -13.71 -25.90
N GLU A 96 10.51 -12.54 -25.58
CA GLU A 96 11.74 -12.44 -24.81
C GLU A 96 11.55 -13.02 -23.39
N PRO A 97 12.46 -13.91 -22.91
CA PRO A 97 12.35 -14.51 -21.58
C PRO A 97 12.24 -13.49 -20.45
N GLN A 98 12.86 -12.32 -20.60
CA GLN A 98 12.82 -11.24 -19.61
C GLN A 98 11.40 -10.70 -19.40
N VAL A 99 10.59 -10.57 -20.45
CA VAL A 99 9.21 -10.06 -20.32
C VAL A 99 8.34 -11.06 -19.56
N LEU A 100 8.54 -12.36 -19.79
CA LEU A 100 7.84 -13.41 -19.06
C LEU A 100 8.23 -13.44 -17.57
N GLU A 101 9.50 -13.20 -17.26
CA GLU A 101 9.99 -13.09 -15.87
C GLU A 101 9.36 -11.88 -15.16
N GLU A 102 9.34 -10.71 -15.81
CA GLU A 102 8.69 -9.53 -15.24
C GLU A 102 7.17 -9.72 -15.04
N LEU A 103 6.52 -10.48 -15.94
CA LEU A 103 5.10 -10.86 -15.81
C LEU A 103 4.87 -11.76 -14.60
N ALA A 104 5.72 -12.77 -14.42
CA ALA A 104 5.65 -13.71 -13.30
C ALA A 104 5.87 -12.99 -11.97
N GLN A 105 6.92 -12.18 -11.87
CA GLN A 105 7.20 -11.37 -10.69
C GLN A 105 6.03 -10.42 -10.38
N TRP A 106 5.47 -9.76 -11.39
CA TRP A 106 4.30 -8.92 -11.17
C TRP A 106 3.12 -9.72 -10.61
N ALA A 107 2.87 -10.93 -11.12
CA ALA A 107 1.76 -11.78 -10.66
C ALA A 107 1.94 -12.24 -9.21
N GLU A 108 3.15 -12.60 -8.81
CA GLU A 108 3.49 -12.99 -7.43
C GLU A 108 3.33 -11.83 -6.44
N GLU A 109 3.72 -10.63 -6.84
CA GLU A 109 3.62 -9.42 -6.01
C GLU A 109 2.21 -8.78 -6.05
N PHE A 110 1.35 -9.22 -6.97
CA PHE A 110 0.06 -8.60 -7.21
C PHE A 110 -0.91 -8.84 -6.06
N SER A 111 -1.54 -7.76 -5.61
CA SER A 111 -2.64 -7.78 -4.66
C SER A 111 -3.81 -6.99 -5.22
N LEU A 112 -5.02 -7.51 -5.03
CA LEU A 112 -6.22 -6.81 -5.47
C LEU A 112 -6.31 -5.43 -4.77
N PRO A 113 -6.57 -4.35 -5.53
CA PRO A 113 -6.86 -3.03 -4.97
C PRO A 113 -8.11 -3.04 -4.08
N ASP A 114 -8.13 -2.20 -3.04
CA ASP A 114 -9.31 -2.03 -2.20
C ASP A 114 -10.40 -1.22 -2.92
N SER A 115 -9.99 -0.30 -3.81
CA SER A 115 -10.90 0.55 -4.58
C SER A 115 -11.89 -0.26 -5.43
N PRO A 116 -13.21 -0.16 -5.20
CA PRO A 116 -14.22 -0.94 -5.94
C PRO A 116 -14.19 -0.71 -7.45
N GLN A 117 -13.81 0.51 -7.86
CA GLN A 117 -13.73 0.91 -9.27
C GLN A 117 -12.60 0.19 -10.03
N LEU A 118 -11.52 -0.21 -9.33
CA LEU A 118 -10.37 -0.89 -9.94
C LEU A 118 -10.44 -2.41 -9.83
N GLN A 119 -11.22 -2.96 -8.88
CA GLN A 119 -11.24 -4.39 -8.59
C GLN A 119 -11.59 -5.26 -9.80
N SER A 120 -12.58 -4.86 -10.61
CA SER A 120 -12.96 -5.65 -11.79
C SER A 120 -11.81 -5.73 -12.79
N LEU A 121 -11.26 -4.58 -13.17
CA LEU A 121 -10.13 -4.51 -14.11
C LEU A 121 -8.90 -5.25 -13.57
N ALA A 122 -8.61 -5.09 -12.27
CA ALA A 122 -7.52 -5.79 -11.60
C ALA A 122 -7.63 -7.32 -11.74
N ARG A 123 -8.82 -7.89 -11.52
CA ARG A 123 -9.06 -9.33 -11.69
C ARG A 123 -8.89 -9.78 -13.14
N ASP A 124 -9.39 -8.99 -14.09
CA ASP A 124 -9.29 -9.32 -15.50
C ASP A 124 -7.82 -9.33 -15.96
N VAL A 125 -7.04 -8.34 -15.52
CA VAL A 125 -5.59 -8.25 -15.80
C VAL A 125 -4.85 -9.41 -15.14
N GLU A 126 -5.10 -9.71 -13.87
CA GLU A 126 -4.48 -10.84 -13.16
C GLU A 126 -4.78 -12.17 -13.85
N LEU A 127 -6.04 -12.42 -14.20
CA LEU A 127 -6.43 -13.63 -14.92
C LEU A 127 -5.72 -13.73 -16.26
N ARG A 128 -5.64 -12.63 -17.01
CA ARG A 128 -4.96 -12.63 -18.31
C ARG A 128 -3.48 -12.92 -18.16
N VAL A 129 -2.81 -12.31 -17.19
CA VAL A 129 -1.40 -12.59 -16.87
C VAL A 129 -1.18 -14.06 -16.56
N LYS A 130 -2.02 -14.65 -15.68
CA LYS A 130 -1.94 -16.08 -15.34
C LYS A 130 -2.14 -16.99 -16.56
N VAL A 131 -3.09 -16.66 -17.43
CA VAL A 131 -3.32 -17.40 -18.68
C VAL A 131 -2.13 -17.30 -19.63
N GLU A 132 -1.54 -16.11 -19.80
CA GLU A 132 -0.36 -15.95 -20.67
C GLU A 132 0.85 -16.70 -20.10
N LEU A 133 1.11 -16.62 -18.80
CA LEU A 133 2.18 -17.41 -18.17
C LEU A 133 1.97 -18.91 -18.37
N ALA A 134 0.75 -19.40 -18.19
CA ALA A 134 0.43 -20.81 -18.39
C ALA A 134 0.64 -21.26 -19.85
N ARG A 135 0.38 -20.40 -20.85
CA ARG A 135 0.69 -20.67 -22.26
C ARG A 135 2.19 -20.87 -22.52
N HIS A 136 3.02 -20.30 -21.67
CA HIS A 136 4.47 -20.42 -21.70
C HIS A 136 5.00 -21.39 -20.63
N GLU A 137 4.15 -22.27 -20.12
CA GLU A 137 4.49 -23.31 -19.12
C GLU A 137 5.04 -22.76 -17.79
N ARG A 138 4.65 -21.53 -17.43
CA ARG A 138 4.98 -20.88 -16.14
C ARG A 138 3.74 -20.77 -15.28
N PHE A 139 3.81 -21.22 -14.02
CA PHE A 139 2.69 -21.20 -13.08
C PHE A 139 3.07 -20.43 -11.83
N VAL A 140 2.22 -19.48 -11.44
CA VAL A 140 2.34 -18.57 -10.29
C VAL A 140 0.98 -18.30 -9.65
#